data_AF-A0A955ZB01-F1
#
_entry.id   AF-A0A955ZB01-F1
#
_cell.length_a   1.000
_cell.length_b   1.000
_cell.length_c   1.000
_cell.angle_alpha   90.00
_cell.angle_beta   90.00
_cell.angle_gamma   90.00
#
_symmetry.space_group_name_H-M   'P 1'
#
loop_
_entity.id
_entity.type
_entity.pdbx_description
1 polymer ?
#
loop_
_entity_poly.entity_id
_entity_poly.type
_entity_poly.pdbx_seq_one_letter_code
_entity_poly.pdbx_strand_id
1 'polypeptide(L)'
;MSGDVTDPTLEALWKKVLDDWDNQALHGTFLEYCQSNGRLVEAAVRYRGMSGDRERGESAEKHLKSVLALAMAQLETLRSPRPESQSRAGSIALILLFIGGTLGILAYLAASR
;
A
#
# COMPACT_ATOMS: atom_id res chain seq x y z
N MET A 1 -21.05 -9.27 -13.71
CA MET A 1 -21.03 -10.60 -13.06
C MET A 1 -19.93 -11.40 -13.72
N SER A 2 -18.70 -11.28 -13.23
CA SER A 2 -17.57 -12.06 -13.75
C SER A 2 -17.52 -13.37 -12.99
N GLY A 3 -17.57 -14.46 -13.75
CA GLY A 3 -17.69 -15.82 -13.25
C GLY A 3 -16.61 -16.18 -12.24
N ASP A 4 -17.05 -16.99 -11.28
CA ASP A 4 -16.26 -17.79 -10.36
C ASP A 4 -15.28 -18.67 -11.16
N VAL A 5 -14.10 -18.13 -11.47
CA VAL A 5 -12.93 -18.94 -11.73
C VAL A 5 -12.30 -19.12 -10.36
N THR A 6 -12.72 -20.17 -9.68
CA THR A 6 -12.11 -20.62 -8.42
C THR A 6 -10.61 -20.71 -8.65
N ASP A 7 -9.85 -19.86 -7.96
CA ASP A 7 -8.42 -19.74 -8.15
C ASP A 7 -7.74 -20.92 -7.44
N PRO A 8 -7.19 -21.89 -8.18
CA PRO A 8 -6.69 -23.12 -7.58
C PRO A 8 -5.49 -22.86 -6.66
N THR A 9 -4.72 -21.80 -6.91
CA THR A 9 -3.60 -21.42 -6.05
C THR A 9 -4.10 -20.82 -4.75
N LEU A 10 -5.10 -19.94 -4.81
CA LEU A 10 -5.74 -19.38 -3.62
C LEU A 10 -6.32 -20.48 -2.72
N GLU A 11 -7.05 -21.43 -3.31
CA GLU A 11 -7.64 -22.56 -2.56
C GLU A 11 -6.57 -23.47 -1.95
N ALA A 12 -5.51 -23.77 -2.70
CA ALA A 12 -4.41 -24.60 -2.19
C ALA A 12 -3.67 -23.93 -1.02
N LEU A 13 -3.43 -22.62 -1.09
CA LEU A 13 -2.82 -21.87 0.00
C LEU A 13 -3.72 -21.81 1.23
N TRP A 14 -5.02 -21.58 1.03
CA TRP A 14 -5.98 -21.58 2.13
C TRP A 14 -6.10 -22.96 2.78
N LYS A 15 -6.13 -24.03 1.98
CA LYS A 15 -6.12 -25.40 2.50
C LYS A 15 -4.92 -25.65 3.41
N LYS A 16 -3.71 -25.24 3.01
CA LYS A 16 -2.50 -25.35 3.85
C LYS A 16 -2.66 -24.62 5.18
N VAL A 17 -3.22 -23.41 5.16
CA VAL A 17 -3.52 -22.65 6.39
C VAL A 17 -4.50 -23.42 7.29
N LEU A 18 -5.52 -24.06 6.72
CA LEU A 18 -6.48 -24.83 7.52
C LEU A 18 -5.88 -26.12 8.10
N ASP A 19 -4.99 -26.76 7.33
CA ASP A 19 -4.30 -27.99 7.69
C ASP A 19 -3.27 -27.74 8.83
N ASP A 20 -2.68 -26.55 8.88
CA ASP A 20 -1.71 -26.15 9.92
C ASP A 20 -1.92 -24.68 10.33
N TRP A 21 -2.92 -24.47 11.20
CA TRP A 21 -3.43 -23.14 11.59
C TRP A 21 -2.47 -22.34 12.46
N ASP A 22 -1.65 -22.98 13.29
CA ASP A 22 -0.76 -22.22 14.18
C ASP A 22 0.52 -21.75 13.45
N ASN A 23 0.69 -22.16 12.19
CA ASN A 23 1.82 -21.81 11.36
C ASN A 23 1.65 -20.43 10.70
N GLN A 24 2.23 -19.43 11.38
CA GLN A 24 2.21 -18.04 10.96
C GLN A 24 2.78 -17.80 9.55
N ALA A 25 3.72 -18.65 9.09
CA ALA A 25 4.29 -18.52 7.75
C ALA A 25 3.27 -18.84 6.65
N LEU A 26 2.37 -19.80 6.89
CA LEU A 26 1.31 -20.15 5.94
C LEU A 26 0.29 -19.01 5.84
N HIS A 27 -0.07 -18.40 6.96
CA HIS A 27 -0.92 -17.20 6.98
C HIS A 27 -0.30 -16.04 6.22
N GLY A 28 1.00 -15.77 6.44
CA GLY A 28 1.74 -14.75 5.72
C GLY A 28 1.75 -14.99 4.21
N THR A 29 2.08 -16.22 3.79
CA THR A 29 2.12 -16.61 2.36
C THR A 29 0.75 -16.44 1.69
N PHE A 30 -0.32 -16.84 2.38
CA PHE A 30 -1.69 -16.66 1.88
C PHE A 30 -2.06 -15.18 1.74
N LEU A 31 -1.74 -14.36 2.74
CA LEU A 31 -2.03 -12.91 2.72
C LEU A 31 -1.23 -12.18 1.65
N GLU A 32 0.05 -12.52 1.47
CA GLU A 32 0.90 -11.97 0.42
C GLU A 32 0.32 -12.28 -0.96
N TYR A 33 -0.06 -13.54 -1.21
CA TYR A 33 -0.74 -13.93 -2.45
C TYR A 33 -2.01 -13.11 -2.68
N CYS A 34 -2.84 -12.95 -1.64
CA CYS A 34 -4.06 -12.17 -1.73
C CYS A 34 -3.80 -10.68 -2.01
N GLN A 35 -2.76 -10.10 -1.41
CA GLN A 35 -2.38 -8.72 -1.65
C GLN A 35 -1.90 -8.52 -3.09
N SER A 36 -0.96 -9.34 -3.56
CA SER A 36 -0.38 -9.21 -4.91
C SER A 36 -1.39 -9.41 -6.03
N ASN A 37 -2.46 -10.17 -5.79
CA ASN A 37 -3.49 -10.48 -6.79
C ASN A 37 -4.80 -9.70 -6.60
N GLY A 38 -4.84 -8.72 -5.69
CA GLY A 38 -6.06 -7.93 -5.44
C GLY A 38 -7.22 -8.72 -4.82
N ARG A 39 -6.91 -9.82 -4.11
CA ARG A 39 -7.86 -10.75 -3.49
C ARG A 39 -7.97 -10.57 -1.98
N LEU A 40 -7.73 -9.37 -1.44
CA LEU A 40 -7.87 -9.14 0.02
C LEU A 40 -9.31 -9.32 0.55
N VAL A 41 -10.33 -9.11 -0.30
CA VAL A 41 -11.74 -9.38 0.06
C VAL A 41 -11.95 -10.87 0.33
N GLU A 42 -11.36 -11.72 -0.50
CA GLU A 42 -11.39 -13.18 -0.37
C GLU A 42 -10.72 -13.67 0.93
N ALA A 43 -9.60 -13.05 1.31
CA ALA A 43 -8.97 -13.29 2.61
C ALA A 43 -9.89 -12.86 3.77
N ALA A 44 -10.51 -11.69 3.68
CA ALA A 44 -11.41 -11.18 4.72
C ALA A 44 -12.61 -12.11 4.95
N VAL A 45 -13.23 -12.62 3.88
CA VAL A 45 -14.37 -13.56 3.98
C VAL A 45 -13.94 -14.84 4.69
N ARG A 46 -12.80 -15.43 4.32
CA ARG A 46 -12.29 -16.67 4.89
C ARG A 46 -11.97 -16.53 6.39
N TYR A 47 -11.25 -15.49 6.79
CA TYR A 47 -10.95 -15.27 8.21
C TYR A 47 -12.20 -14.89 9.02
N ARG A 48 -13.14 -14.13 8.45
CA ARG A 48 -14.42 -13.83 9.11
C ARG A 48 -15.26 -15.10 9.32
N GLY A 49 -15.17 -16.07 8.43
CA GLY A 49 -15.78 -17.39 8.63
C GLY A 49 -15.23 -18.13 9.85
N MET A 50 -14.00 -17.82 10.27
CA MET A 50 -13.31 -18.49 11.37
C MET A 50 -13.37 -17.69 12.69
N SER A 51 -13.78 -16.42 12.69
CA SER A 51 -13.77 -15.58 13.91
C SER A 51 -14.76 -16.04 14.99
N GLY A 52 -15.78 -16.82 14.63
CA GLY A 52 -16.71 -17.44 15.58
C GLY A 52 -16.26 -18.79 16.13
N ASP A 53 -15.13 -19.32 15.65
CA ASP A 53 -14.60 -20.60 16.10
C ASP A 53 -13.95 -20.48 17.50
N ARG A 54 -14.17 -21.46 18.38
CA ARG A 54 -13.70 -21.42 19.77
C ARG A 54 -12.17 -21.49 19.88
N GLU A 55 -11.51 -22.18 18.97
CA GLU A 55 -10.06 -22.42 19.00
C GLU A 55 -9.32 -21.44 18.09
N ARG A 56 -9.91 -21.12 16.93
CA ARG A 56 -9.30 -20.32 15.88
C ARG A 56 -9.75 -18.86 15.89
N GLY A 57 -10.81 -18.52 16.63
CA GLY A 57 -11.48 -17.22 16.55
C GLY A 57 -10.58 -16.03 16.87
N GLU A 58 -9.84 -16.09 17.98
CA GLU A 58 -8.93 -15.00 18.36
C GLU A 58 -7.81 -14.78 17.32
N SER A 59 -7.25 -15.88 16.79
CA SER A 59 -6.23 -15.81 15.73
C SER A 59 -6.80 -15.27 14.42
N ALA A 60 -8.00 -15.71 14.06
CA ALA A 60 -8.71 -15.24 12.87
C ALA A 60 -9.00 -13.72 12.94
N GLU A 61 -9.38 -13.21 14.11
CA GLU A 61 -9.54 -11.76 14.33
C GLU A 61 -8.23 -10.98 14.17
N LYS A 62 -7.10 -11.53 14.63
CA LYS A 62 -5.78 -10.92 14.42
C LYS A 62 -5.48 -10.83 12.91
N HIS A 63 -5.74 -11.89 12.16
CA HIS A 63 -5.54 -11.88 10.72
C HIS A 63 -6.52 -10.98 9.98
N LEU A 64 -7.76 -10.82 10.44
CA LEU A 64 -8.68 -9.80 9.91
C LEU A 64 -8.12 -8.38 10.06
N LYS A 65 -7.49 -8.07 11.20
CA LYS A 65 -6.81 -6.77 11.39
C LYS A 65 -5.63 -6.61 10.44
N SER A 66 -4.86 -7.67 10.19
CA SER A 66 -3.81 -7.66 9.17
C SER A 66 -4.36 -7.39 7.77
N VAL A 67 -5.46 -8.04 7.37
CA VAL A 67 -6.13 -7.79 6.09
C VAL A 67 -6.56 -6.33 5.96
N LEU A 68 -7.15 -5.76 7.02
CA LEU A 68 -7.55 -4.34 7.03
C LEU A 68 -6.34 -3.42 6.85
N ALA A 69 -5.25 -3.67 7.58
CA ALA A 69 -4.02 -2.88 7.46
C ALA A 69 -3.44 -2.94 6.03
N LEU A 70 -3.42 -4.13 5.41
CA LEU A 70 -2.96 -4.30 4.02
C LEU A 70 -3.87 -3.56 3.02
N ALA A 71 -5.19 -3.56 3.24
CA ALA A 71 -6.14 -2.85 2.40
C ALA A 71 -5.98 -1.32 2.54
N MET A 72 -5.77 -0.82 3.76
CA MET A 72 -5.51 0.60 4.01
C MET A 72 -4.20 1.04 3.36
N ALA A 73 -3.13 0.26 3.49
CA ALA A 73 -1.86 0.54 2.84
C ALA A 73 -2.01 0.63 1.31
N GLN A 74 -2.81 -0.24 0.69
CA GLN A 74 -3.13 -0.14 -0.75
C GLN A 74 -3.94 1.11 -1.11
N LEU A 75 -4.84 1.57 -0.25
CA LEU A 75 -5.56 2.83 -0.49
C LEU A 75 -4.63 4.04 -0.39
N GLU A 76 -3.66 4.01 0.53
CA GLU A 76 -2.67 5.08 0.68
C GLU A 76 -1.75 5.17 -0.55
N THR A 77 -1.29 4.03 -1.08
CA THR A 77 -0.46 4.02 -2.29
C THR A 77 -1.21 4.57 -3.51
N LEU A 78 -2.53 4.36 -3.58
CA LEU A 78 -3.39 4.94 -4.62
C LEU A 78 -3.65 6.44 -4.40
N ARG A 79 -3.65 6.91 -3.15
CA ARG A 79 -3.91 8.33 -2.80
C ARG A 79 -2.68 9.21 -2.93
N SER A 80 -1.47 8.69 -2.73
CA SER A 80 -0.27 9.49 -2.91
C SER A 80 -0.19 9.95 -4.37
N PRO A 81 -0.37 11.26 -4.67
CA PRO A 81 0.08 11.75 -5.96
C PRO A 81 1.54 11.40 -6.01
N ARG A 82 1.95 10.59 -7.00
CA ARG A 82 3.36 10.36 -7.29
C ARG A 82 4.02 11.74 -7.23
N PRO A 83 4.99 12.01 -6.33
CA PRO A 83 5.87 13.13 -6.57
C PRO A 83 6.61 12.73 -7.85
N GLU A 84 6.03 13.11 -8.99
CA GLU A 84 6.73 13.31 -10.24
C GLU A 84 8.02 13.98 -9.81
N SER A 85 9.12 13.28 -10.06
CA SER A 85 10.49 13.65 -9.70
C SER A 85 10.59 15.14 -9.46
N GLN A 86 11.02 15.56 -8.27
CA GLN A 86 11.44 16.93 -8.03
C GLN A 86 12.54 17.21 -9.06
N SER A 87 12.16 17.71 -10.22
CA SER A 87 13.01 17.71 -11.39
C SER A 87 14.10 18.71 -11.05
N ARG A 88 15.37 18.32 -11.23
CA ARG A 88 16.50 19.23 -11.01
C ARG A 88 16.29 20.58 -11.73
N ALA A 89 15.51 20.59 -12.82
CA ALA A 89 15.06 21.77 -13.53
C ALA A 89 14.25 22.76 -12.66
N GLY A 90 13.32 22.29 -11.82
CA GLY A 90 12.54 23.16 -10.92
C GLY A 90 13.43 23.84 -9.87
N SER A 91 14.37 23.09 -9.30
CA SER A 91 15.35 23.66 -8.35
C SER A 91 16.30 24.65 -9.02
N ILE A 92 16.76 24.36 -10.25
CA ILE A 92 17.65 25.27 -11.01
C ILE A 92 16.91 26.56 -11.39
N ALA A 93 15.65 26.48 -11.82
CA ALA A 93 14.85 27.65 -12.16
C ALA A 93 14.67 28.59 -10.96
N LEU A 94 14.45 28.04 -9.76
CA LEU A 94 14.28 28.82 -8.54
C LEU A 94 15.58 29.52 -8.11
N ILE A 95 16.73 28.84 -8.27
CA ILE A 95 18.05 29.43 -8.01
C ILE A 95 18.33 30.59 -8.98
N LEU A 96 18.05 30.40 -10.28
CA LEU A 96 18.25 31.45 -11.28
C LEU A 96 17.34 32.66 -11.04
N LEU A 97 16.09 32.45 -10.60
CA LEU A 97 15.17 33.52 -10.24
C LEU A 97 15.73 34.38 -9.09
N PHE A 98 16.28 33.74 -8.04
CA PHE A 98 16.86 34.44 -6.90
C PHE A 98 18.14 35.21 -7.27
N ILE A 99 19.01 34.61 -8.09
CA ILE A 99 20.24 35.27 -8.55
C ILE A 99 19.91 36.44 -9.47
N GLY A 100 18.99 36.25 -10.42
CA GLY A 100 18.53 37.32 -11.32
C GLY A 100 17.86 38.47 -10.57
N GLY A 101 17.00 38.15 -9.60
CA GLY A 101 16.32 39.14 -8.76
C GLY A 101 17.29 39.98 -7.92
N THR A 102 18.28 39.33 -7.29
CA THR A 102 19.28 40.03 -6.47
C THR A 102 20.20 40.91 -7.30
N LEU A 103 20.65 40.44 -8.47
CA LEU A 103 21.44 41.26 -9.41
C LEU A 103 20.65 42.45 -9.95
N GLY A 104 19.36 42.25 -10.27
CA GLY A 104 18.48 43.33 -10.73
C GLY A 104 18.27 44.42 -9.68
N ILE A 105 18.07 44.04 -8.41
CA ILE A 105 17.93 44.97 -7.29
C ILE A 105 19.22 45.77 -7.08
N LEU A 106 20.39 45.11 -7.11
CA LEU A 106 21.69 45.79 -6.96
C LEU A 106 21.96 46.78 -8.11
N ALA A 107 21.64 46.41 -9.35
CA ALA A 107 21.78 47.30 -10.50
C ALA A 107 20.84 48.51 -10.41
N TYR A 108 19.59 48.30 -9.99
CA TYR A 108 18.63 49.38 -9.80
C TYR A 108 19.09 50.38 -8.73
N LEU A 109 19.56 49.89 -7.57
CA LEU A 109 20.07 50.73 -6.49
C LEU A 109 21.32 51.53 -6.89
N ALA A 110 22.20 50.94 -7.70
CA ALA A 110 23.38 51.61 -8.23
C ALA A 110 23.05 52.69 -9.27
N ALA A 111 22.01 52.48 -10.09
CA ALA A 111 21.55 53.45 -11.09
C ALA A 111 20.70 54.59 -10.49
N SER A 112 20.12 54.40 -9.30
CA SER A 112 19.34 55.40 -8.58
C SER A 112 20.17 56.33 -7.66
N ARG A 113 21.50 56.23 -7.69
CA ARG A 113 22.44 57.12 -7.00
C ARG A 113 23.02 58.15 -7.95
#